data_AF-A0A838JLF3-F1
#
_entry.id   AF-A0A838JLF3-F1
#
_cell.length_a   1.000
_cell.length_b   1.000
_cell.length_c   1.000
_cell.angle_alpha   90.00
_cell.angle_beta   90.00
_cell.angle_gamma   90.00
#
_symmetry.space_group_name_H-M   'P 1'
#
loop_
_entity.id
_entity.type
_entity.pdbx_description
1 polymer ?
#
loop_
_entity_poly.entity_id
_entity_poly.type
_entity_poly.pdbx_seq_one_letter_code
_entity_poly.pdbx_strand_id
1 'polypeptide(L)'
;MSQPIWISESEVVDLMDLGDAIVALEKGLLMEARGDAFNMTKTHLGWGNNNLHAIGAAFTGARLVGTKTWAHTQGGTCPLLILFDAENGSLKAVIEAFALGQMRTGGISGLATDWLARQDANEMALIGCGKQALPQLAAVAAVRPLRQVRVFSPRAESRREFVKKARAEFD
;
A
#
# COMPACT_ATOMS: atom_id res chain seq x y z
N MET A 1 -29.29 0.86 10.26
CA MET A 1 -27.83 1.05 10.02
C MET A 1 -27.21 -0.35 10.00
N SER A 2 -26.44 -0.69 8.98
CA SER A 2 -25.69 -1.95 8.94
C SER A 2 -24.66 -1.95 10.09
N GLN A 3 -24.46 -3.09 10.74
CA GLN A 3 -23.39 -3.20 11.73
C GLN A 3 -22.02 -2.99 11.05
N PRO A 4 -21.08 -2.29 11.71
CA PRO A 4 -19.73 -2.16 11.19
C PRO A 4 -19.06 -3.53 11.12
N ILE A 5 -18.26 -3.78 10.07
CA ILE A 5 -17.50 -5.01 9.92
C ILE A 5 -16.06 -4.82 10.40
N TRP A 6 -15.50 -5.86 11.03
CA TRP A 6 -14.07 -5.95 11.28
C TRP A 6 -13.48 -6.86 10.21
N ILE A 7 -12.44 -6.41 9.51
CA ILE A 7 -11.70 -7.22 8.55
C ILE A 7 -10.30 -7.43 9.11
N SER A 8 -10.02 -8.65 9.53
CA SER A 8 -8.74 -9.09 10.07
C SER A 8 -7.65 -9.09 9.00
N GLU A 9 -6.38 -9.09 9.42
CA GLU A 9 -5.24 -9.13 8.51
C GLU A 9 -5.27 -10.36 7.59
N SER A 10 -5.75 -11.51 8.08
CA SER A 10 -5.91 -12.72 7.25
C SER A 10 -6.96 -12.55 6.16
N GLU A 11 -8.13 -11.99 6.52
CA GLU A 11 -9.19 -11.71 5.54
C GLU A 11 -8.75 -10.66 4.53
N VAL A 12 -7.98 -9.66 4.97
CA VAL A 12 -7.37 -8.67 4.09
C VAL A 12 -6.44 -9.34 3.07
N VAL A 13 -5.55 -10.22 3.51
CA VAL A 13 -4.66 -10.97 2.60
C VAL A 13 -5.44 -11.83 1.61
N ASP A 14 -6.52 -12.49 2.05
CA ASP A 14 -7.34 -13.36 1.20
C ASP A 14 -8.15 -12.58 0.14
N LEU A 15 -8.49 -11.32 0.42
CA LEU A 15 -9.30 -10.46 -0.46
C LEU A 15 -8.47 -9.56 -1.40
N MET A 16 -7.16 -9.48 -1.19
CA MET A 16 -6.32 -8.50 -1.87
C MET A 16 -5.77 -9.02 -3.19
N ASP A 17 -5.93 -8.22 -4.24
CA ASP A 17 -5.27 -8.40 -5.54
C ASP A 17 -4.46 -7.13 -5.91
N LEU A 18 -3.25 -7.34 -6.42
CA LEU A 18 -2.34 -6.24 -6.75
C LEU A 18 -2.79 -5.46 -7.99
N GLY A 19 -3.36 -6.12 -8.99
CA GLY A 19 -3.90 -5.48 -10.18
C GLY A 19 -5.10 -4.59 -9.84
N ASP A 20 -6.03 -5.12 -9.05
CA ASP A 20 -7.17 -4.36 -8.53
C ASP A 20 -6.73 -3.19 -7.65
N ALA A 21 -5.68 -3.37 -6.84
CA ALA A 21 -5.10 -2.27 -6.06
C ALA A 21 -4.53 -1.16 -6.94
N ILE A 22 -3.83 -1.48 -8.04
CA ILE A 22 -3.31 -0.50 -9.01
C ILE A 22 -4.47 0.27 -9.65
N VAL A 23 -5.51 -0.43 -10.11
CA VAL A 23 -6.71 0.20 -10.69
C VAL A 23 -7.44 1.08 -9.68
N ALA A 24 -7.55 0.65 -8.41
CA ALA A 24 -8.17 1.43 -7.36
C ALA A 24 -7.37 2.70 -7.03
N LEU A 25 -6.04 2.61 -7.01
CA LEU A 25 -5.16 3.76 -6.82
C LEU A 25 -5.29 4.78 -7.95
N GLU A 26 -5.35 4.31 -9.20
CA GLU A 26 -5.56 5.18 -10.36
C GLU A 26 -6.90 5.93 -10.28
N LYS A 27 -7.98 5.22 -9.99
CA LYS A 27 -9.31 5.82 -9.76
C LYS A 27 -9.25 6.87 -8.65
N GLY A 28 -8.55 6.58 -7.55
CA GLY A 28 -8.43 7.50 -6.43
C GLY A 28 -7.68 8.79 -6.79
N LEU A 29 -6.56 8.67 -7.50
CA LEU A 29 -5.81 9.84 -7.99
C LEU A 29 -6.61 10.67 -8.98
N LEU A 30 -7.38 10.04 -9.87
CA LEU A 30 -8.26 10.74 -10.80
C LEU A 30 -9.39 11.50 -10.08
N MET A 31 -9.95 10.92 -9.02
CA MET A 31 -10.94 11.61 -8.17
C MET A 31 -10.32 12.81 -7.45
N GLU A 32 -9.11 12.66 -6.90
CA GLU A 32 -8.37 13.77 -6.27
C GLU A 32 -8.10 14.89 -7.28
N ALA A 33 -7.62 14.55 -8.48
CA ALA A 33 -7.34 15.52 -9.55
C ALA A 33 -8.59 16.31 -10.00
N ARG A 34 -9.79 15.72 -9.86
CA ARG A 34 -11.07 16.35 -10.18
C ARG A 34 -11.68 17.16 -9.02
N GLY A 35 -11.11 17.05 -7.83
CA GLY A 35 -11.68 17.66 -6.62
C GLY A 35 -12.82 16.86 -5.98
N ASP A 36 -12.94 15.56 -6.31
CA ASP A 36 -13.91 14.64 -5.70
C ASP A 36 -13.31 13.82 -4.53
N ALA A 37 -12.00 13.93 -4.33
CA ALA A 37 -11.30 13.36 -3.20
C ALA A 37 -10.29 14.33 -2.58
N PHE A 38 -10.10 14.22 -1.27
CA PHE A 38 -9.29 15.15 -0.48
C PHE A 38 -8.47 14.39 0.55
N ASN A 39 -7.17 14.65 0.57
CA ASN A 39 -6.26 14.06 1.55
C ASN A 39 -6.27 14.86 2.87
N MET A 40 -6.32 14.13 3.99
CA MET A 40 -6.09 14.69 5.32
C MET A 40 -4.60 15.03 5.47
N THR A 41 -4.30 16.19 6.05
CA THR A 41 -2.94 16.51 6.48
C THR A 41 -2.43 15.44 7.44
N LYS A 42 -1.30 14.81 7.11
CA LYS A 42 -0.69 13.80 7.97
C LYS A 42 -0.39 14.42 9.34
N THR A 43 -0.98 13.82 10.36
CA THR A 43 -0.76 14.22 11.76
C THR A 43 0.02 13.13 12.47
N HIS A 44 0.90 13.52 13.39
CA HIS A 44 1.55 12.58 14.29
C HIS A 44 1.77 13.20 15.66
N LEU A 45 1.82 12.34 16.67
CA LEU A 45 2.12 12.69 18.06
C LEU A 45 3.24 11.79 18.55
N GLY A 46 4.30 12.36 19.11
CA GLY A 46 5.40 11.61 19.72
C GLY A 46 5.30 11.57 21.25
N TRP A 47 5.69 10.44 21.86
CA TRP A 47 5.92 10.35 23.30
C TRP A 47 7.04 9.35 23.61
N GLY A 48 8.07 9.77 24.35
CA GLY A 48 9.26 8.96 24.56
C GLY A 48 9.88 8.50 23.22
N ASN A 49 10.08 7.18 23.06
CA ASN A 49 10.55 6.55 21.82
C ASN A 49 9.42 6.06 20.89
N ASN A 50 8.19 6.49 21.15
CA ASN A 50 7.00 6.04 20.44
C ASN A 50 6.35 7.18 19.66
N ASN A 51 5.51 6.83 18.70
CA ASN A 51 4.70 7.79 17.97
C ASN A 51 3.34 7.20 17.58
N LEU A 52 2.37 8.08 17.37
CA LEU A 52 1.04 7.80 16.83
C LEU A 52 0.92 8.59 15.54
N HIS A 53 0.48 7.94 14.48
CA HIS A 53 0.29 8.55 13.17
C HIS A 53 -1.16 8.48 12.75
N ALA A 54 -1.62 9.51 12.04
CA ALA A 54 -2.90 9.50 11.34
C ALA A 54 -2.71 10.07 9.93
N ILE A 55 -3.20 9.33 8.94
CA ILE A 55 -3.42 9.80 7.56
C ILE A 55 -4.86 9.47 7.19
N GLY A 56 -5.44 10.11 6.20
CA GLY A 56 -6.84 9.87 5.85
C GLY A 56 -7.21 10.55 4.55
N ALA A 57 -8.42 10.26 4.08
CA ALA A 57 -8.97 10.90 2.91
C ALA A 57 -10.50 10.90 2.96
N ALA A 58 -11.09 11.86 2.25
CA ALA A 58 -12.50 11.88 1.91
C ALA A 58 -12.66 11.62 0.41
N PHE A 59 -13.54 10.70 0.04
CA PHE A 59 -13.98 10.42 -1.32
C PHE A 59 -15.47 10.69 -1.39
N THR A 60 -15.84 11.95 -1.67
CA THR A 60 -17.23 12.44 -1.53
C THR A 60 -18.17 11.78 -2.52
N GLY A 61 -17.72 11.59 -3.78
CA GLY A 61 -18.49 10.88 -4.81
C GLY A 61 -18.72 9.39 -4.50
N ALA A 62 -17.81 8.76 -3.74
CA ALA A 62 -17.95 7.38 -3.27
C ALA A 62 -18.64 7.28 -1.90
N ARG A 63 -19.00 8.41 -1.28
CA ARG A 63 -19.57 8.52 0.06
C ARG A 63 -18.75 7.83 1.15
N LEU A 64 -17.43 7.86 1.02
CA LEU A 64 -16.50 7.25 1.98
C LEU A 64 -15.57 8.32 2.54
N VAL A 65 -15.44 8.35 3.86
CA VAL A 65 -14.35 9.06 4.54
C VAL A 65 -13.62 8.07 5.42
N GLY A 66 -12.30 8.16 5.47
CA GLY A 66 -11.51 7.18 6.18
C GLY A 66 -10.22 7.74 6.76
N THR A 67 -9.77 7.10 7.82
CA THR A 67 -8.48 7.39 8.46
C THR A 67 -7.72 6.10 8.69
N LYS A 68 -6.43 6.10 8.35
CA LYS A 68 -5.48 5.08 8.78
C LYS A 68 -4.69 5.64 9.95
N THR A 69 -4.80 4.96 11.10
CA THR A 69 -4.09 5.32 12.32
C THR A 69 -3.27 4.15 12.85
N TRP A 70 -2.11 4.44 13.43
CA TRP A 70 -1.26 3.42 14.04
C TRP A 70 -0.34 4.02 15.10
N ALA A 71 -0.17 3.30 16.20
CA ALA A 71 0.94 3.52 17.11
C ALA A 71 2.16 2.72 16.65
N HIS A 72 3.33 3.32 16.75
CA HIS A 72 4.60 2.62 16.65
C HIS A 72 5.31 2.69 18.00
N THR A 73 5.57 1.53 18.58
CA THR A 73 6.23 1.39 19.87
C THR A 73 7.36 0.37 19.78
N GLN A 74 8.15 0.22 20.85
CA GLN A 74 9.11 -0.88 20.95
C GLN A 74 8.45 -2.27 20.90
N GLY A 75 7.16 -2.37 21.28
CA GLY A 75 6.38 -3.61 21.20
C GLY A 75 5.81 -3.90 19.81
N GLY A 76 5.99 -2.98 18.85
CA GLY A 76 5.51 -3.14 17.47
C GLY A 76 4.50 -2.08 17.05
N THR A 77 3.74 -2.40 16.01
CA THR A 77 2.76 -1.50 15.39
C THR A 77 1.55 -2.27 14.92
N CYS A 78 0.37 -1.66 15.04
CA CYS A 78 -0.90 -2.18 14.53
C CYS A 78 -1.58 -1.06 13.74
N PRO A 79 -1.45 -1.04 12.41
CA PRO A 79 -2.15 -0.10 11.58
C PRO A 79 -3.59 -0.54 11.32
N LEU A 80 -4.52 0.39 11.55
CA LEU A 80 -5.95 0.20 11.28
C LEU A 80 -6.42 1.25 10.29
N LEU A 81 -7.14 0.83 9.25
CA LEU A 81 -7.94 1.68 8.39
C LEU A 81 -9.39 1.66 8.87
N ILE A 82 -9.92 2.82 9.22
CA ILE A 82 -11.27 3.00 9.73
C ILE A 82 -12.06 3.77 8.67
N LEU A 83 -13.20 3.21 8.24
CA LEU A 83 -14.06 3.76 7.19
C LEU A 83 -15.42 4.17 7.75
N PHE A 84 -15.91 5.33 7.32
CA PHE A 84 -17.21 5.88 7.68
C PHE A 84 -18.02 6.25 6.43
N ASP A 85 -19.35 6.24 6.55
CA ASP A 85 -20.25 6.86 5.58
C ASP A 85 -20.07 8.38 5.59
N ALA A 86 -19.82 8.99 4.44
CA ALA A 86 -19.62 10.42 4.35
C ALA A 86 -20.90 11.23 4.62
N GLU A 87 -22.10 10.65 4.47
CA GLU A 87 -23.34 11.41 4.67
C GLU A 87 -23.89 11.35 6.08
N ASN A 88 -23.87 10.16 6.70
CA ASN A 88 -24.48 9.98 8.03
C ASN A 88 -23.46 9.72 9.15
N GLY A 89 -22.16 9.66 8.81
CA GLY A 89 -21.08 9.47 9.79
C GLY A 89 -21.03 8.08 10.44
N SER A 90 -21.85 7.12 10.00
CA SER A 90 -21.84 5.77 10.57
C SER A 90 -20.55 5.03 10.23
N LEU A 91 -20.01 4.31 11.22
CA LEU A 91 -18.87 3.42 11.03
C LEU A 91 -19.26 2.29 10.08
N LYS A 92 -18.46 2.08 9.03
CA LYS A 92 -18.64 1.02 8.03
C LYS A 92 -17.74 -0.17 8.30
N ALA A 93 -16.45 0.09 8.49
CA ALA A 93 -15.47 -0.96 8.69
C ALA A 93 -14.28 -0.50 9.53
N VAL A 94 -13.68 -1.46 10.24
CA VAL A 94 -12.33 -1.38 10.76
C VAL A 94 -11.52 -2.49 10.11
N ILE A 95 -10.41 -2.13 9.48
CA ILE A 95 -9.63 -3.01 8.62
C ILE A 95 -8.19 -3.01 9.13
N GLU A 96 -7.64 -4.18 9.45
CA GLU A 96 -6.21 -4.32 9.73
C GLU A 96 -5.40 -4.05 8.45
N ALA A 97 -4.40 -3.17 8.54
CA ALA A 97 -3.85 -2.50 7.37
C ALA A 97 -2.35 -2.74 7.17
N PHE A 98 -1.81 -3.86 7.63
CA PHE A 98 -0.37 -4.12 7.49
C PHE A 98 -0.03 -4.51 6.04
N ALA A 99 -0.65 -5.56 5.50
CA ALA A 99 -0.54 -6.02 4.13
C ALA A 99 -1.11 -4.98 3.18
N LEU A 100 -2.28 -4.42 3.48
CA LEU A 100 -2.87 -3.33 2.69
C LEU A 100 -1.92 -2.14 2.56
N GLY A 101 -1.23 -1.79 3.66
CA GLY A 101 -0.19 -0.77 3.69
C GLY A 101 1.00 -1.11 2.79
N GLN A 102 1.44 -2.37 2.72
CA GLN A 102 2.51 -2.81 1.83
C GLN A 102 2.07 -2.81 0.37
N MET A 103 0.93 -3.41 0.05
CA MET A 103 0.41 -3.50 -1.31
C MET A 103 0.17 -2.12 -1.90
N ARG A 104 -0.47 -1.18 -1.18
CA ARG A 104 -0.67 0.18 -1.70
C ARG A 104 0.65 0.91 -1.94
N THR A 105 1.72 0.55 -1.22
CA THR A 105 3.06 1.14 -1.41
C THR A 105 3.71 0.62 -2.67
N GLY A 106 3.58 -0.69 -2.96
CA GLY A 106 4.00 -1.27 -4.23
C GLY A 106 3.13 -0.78 -5.38
N GLY A 107 1.81 -0.89 -5.26
CA GLY A 107 0.83 -0.56 -6.28
C GLY A 107 0.95 0.88 -6.79
N ILE A 108 1.23 1.86 -5.92
CA ILE A 108 1.41 3.24 -6.39
C ILE A 108 2.67 3.40 -7.25
N SER A 109 3.73 2.62 -6.96
CA SER A 109 4.92 2.55 -7.83
C SER A 109 4.62 1.79 -9.12
N GLY A 110 3.79 0.75 -9.08
CA GLY A 110 3.31 0.05 -10.27
C GLY A 110 2.57 0.99 -11.20
N LEU A 111 1.58 1.74 -10.68
CA LEU A 111 0.86 2.77 -11.43
C LEU A 111 1.78 3.85 -11.99
N ALA A 112 2.68 4.40 -11.16
CA ALA A 112 3.64 5.40 -11.63
C ALA A 112 4.55 4.84 -12.73
N THR A 113 4.98 3.58 -12.61
CA THR A 113 5.74 2.89 -13.66
C THR A 113 4.91 2.78 -14.93
N ASP A 114 3.64 2.42 -14.82
CA ASP A 114 2.77 2.25 -15.97
C ASP A 114 2.61 3.53 -16.79
N TRP A 115 2.41 4.65 -16.09
CA TRP A 115 2.25 5.96 -16.72
C TRP A 115 3.56 6.59 -17.22
N LEU A 116 4.68 6.38 -16.50
CA LEU A 116 5.90 7.17 -16.70
C LEU A 116 7.05 6.40 -17.34
N ALA A 117 7.13 5.08 -17.18
CA ALA A 117 8.19 4.28 -17.79
C ALA A 117 7.85 3.94 -19.24
N ARG A 118 8.87 3.76 -20.09
CA ARG A 118 8.66 3.28 -21.46
C ARG A 118 7.88 1.96 -21.46
N GLN A 119 7.01 1.80 -22.44
CA GLN A 119 6.17 0.61 -22.59
C GLN A 119 6.98 -0.67 -22.83
N ASP A 120 8.17 -0.54 -23.44
CA ASP A 120 9.10 -1.64 -23.72
C ASP A 120 10.13 -1.88 -22.60
N ALA A 121 10.04 -1.19 -21.47
CA ALA A 121 10.95 -1.37 -20.35
C ALA A 121 10.85 -2.81 -19.81
N ASN A 122 11.99 -3.51 -19.79
CA ASN A 122 12.08 -4.92 -19.42
C ASN A 122 13.23 -5.22 -18.45
N GLU A 123 13.96 -4.21 -17.97
CA GLU A 123 14.96 -4.34 -16.93
C GLU A 123 14.60 -3.45 -15.74
N MET A 124 14.65 -4.01 -14.53
CA MET A 124 14.43 -3.29 -13.28
C MET A 124 15.70 -3.28 -12.43
N ALA A 125 16.08 -2.13 -11.90
CA ALA A 125 17.07 -2.02 -10.84
C ALA A 125 16.38 -1.82 -9.48
N LEU A 126 16.71 -2.66 -8.51
CA LEU A 126 16.16 -2.63 -7.16
C LEU A 126 17.27 -2.37 -6.14
N ILE A 127 17.21 -1.21 -5.49
CA ILE A 127 18.17 -0.77 -4.48
C ILE A 127 17.54 -0.93 -3.10
N GLY A 128 17.98 -1.95 -2.36
CA GLY A 128 17.45 -2.35 -1.06
C GLY A 128 16.71 -3.68 -1.12
N CYS A 129 16.99 -4.56 -0.16
CA CYS A 129 16.39 -5.90 -0.03
C CYS A 129 15.50 -6.03 1.21
N GLY A 130 14.85 -4.92 1.60
CA GLY A 130 14.00 -4.85 2.79
C GLY A 130 12.57 -5.34 2.55
N LYS A 131 11.67 -5.11 3.52
CA LYS A 131 10.26 -5.54 3.47
C LYS A 131 9.49 -5.01 2.25
N GLN A 132 9.90 -3.89 1.68
CA GLN A 132 9.26 -3.28 0.50
C GLN A 132 9.82 -3.81 -0.83
N ALA A 133 10.95 -4.53 -0.84
CA ALA A 133 11.61 -4.95 -2.07
C ALA A 133 10.72 -5.87 -2.94
N LEU A 134 10.05 -6.83 -2.29
CA LEU A 134 9.21 -7.81 -2.97
C LEU A 134 7.89 -7.20 -3.48
N PRO A 135 7.13 -6.41 -2.68
CA PRO A 135 5.97 -5.67 -3.19
C PRO A 135 6.30 -4.71 -4.35
N GLN A 136 7.48 -4.08 -4.34
CA GLN A 136 7.90 -3.19 -5.43
C GLN A 136 8.21 -3.97 -6.71
N LEU A 137 8.90 -5.11 -6.59
CA LEU A 137 9.13 -6.00 -7.73
C LEU A 137 7.79 -6.50 -8.30
N ALA A 138 6.90 -6.99 -7.44
CA ALA A 138 5.57 -7.46 -7.84
C ALA A 138 4.81 -6.38 -8.63
N ALA A 139 4.79 -5.14 -8.11
CA ALA A 139 4.05 -4.04 -8.74
C ALA A 139 4.61 -3.62 -10.09
N VAL A 140 5.94 -3.62 -10.26
CA VAL A 140 6.56 -3.33 -11.57
C VAL A 140 6.34 -4.49 -12.54
N ALA A 141 6.48 -5.74 -12.08
CA ALA A 141 6.24 -6.94 -12.89
C ALA A 141 4.77 -7.05 -13.35
N ALA A 142 3.83 -6.53 -12.57
CA ALA A 142 2.41 -6.50 -12.94
C ALA A 142 2.11 -5.60 -14.15
N VAL A 143 2.97 -4.60 -14.42
CA VAL A 143 2.73 -3.61 -15.49
C VAL A 143 3.81 -3.60 -16.56
N ARG A 144 4.93 -4.32 -16.38
CA ARG A 144 6.03 -4.40 -17.35
C ARG A 144 6.52 -5.83 -17.55
N PRO A 145 6.91 -6.21 -18.79
CA PRO A 145 7.40 -7.54 -19.10
C PRO A 145 8.88 -7.68 -18.70
N LEU A 146 9.15 -7.68 -17.38
CA LEU A 146 10.50 -7.77 -16.84
C LEU A 146 11.19 -9.06 -17.27
N ARG A 147 12.39 -8.93 -17.84
CA ARG A 147 13.31 -10.02 -18.21
C ARG A 147 14.52 -10.10 -17.31
N GLN A 148 14.89 -8.99 -16.67
CA GLN A 148 16.02 -8.94 -15.75
C GLN A 148 15.73 -8.01 -14.57
N VAL A 149 16.06 -8.48 -13.37
CA VAL A 149 16.05 -7.68 -12.13
C VAL A 149 17.45 -7.64 -11.56
N ARG A 150 18.01 -6.44 -11.43
CA ARG A 150 19.34 -6.20 -10.84
C ARG A 150 19.15 -5.71 -9.42
N VAL A 151 19.69 -6.43 -8.45
CA VAL A 151 19.47 -6.16 -7.02
C VAL A 151 20.74 -5.69 -6.33
N PHE A 152 20.65 -4.60 -5.58
CA PHE A 152 21.72 -4.09 -4.74
C PHE A 152 21.28 -3.94 -3.27
N SER A 153 22.18 -4.27 -2.35
CA SER A 153 22.11 -4.00 -0.91
C SER A 153 23.53 -4.12 -0.37
N PRO A 154 23.96 -3.38 0.68
CA PRO A 154 25.32 -3.51 1.20
C PRO A 154 25.69 -4.95 1.62
N ARG A 155 24.74 -5.69 2.20
CA ARG A 155 24.96 -7.05 2.69
C ARG A 155 24.67 -8.09 1.61
N ALA A 156 25.69 -8.90 1.28
CA ALA A 156 25.57 -9.96 0.26
C ALA A 156 24.51 -11.01 0.60
N GLU A 157 24.39 -11.35 1.87
CA GLU A 157 23.36 -12.25 2.39
C GLU A 157 21.96 -11.75 2.08
N SER A 158 21.67 -10.46 2.32
CA SER A 158 20.34 -9.89 2.02
C SER A 158 20.00 -9.98 0.54
N ARG A 159 20.98 -9.80 -0.35
CA ARG A 159 20.78 -9.95 -1.79
C ARG A 159 20.43 -11.40 -2.14
N ARG A 160 21.18 -12.37 -1.59
CA ARG A 160 20.93 -13.81 -1.84
C ARG A 160 19.56 -14.24 -1.34
N GLU A 161 19.20 -13.86 -0.11
CA GLU A 161 17.89 -14.20 0.46
C GLU A 161 16.74 -13.56 -0.32
N PHE A 162 16.89 -12.30 -0.73
CA PHE A 162 15.89 -11.65 -1.58
C PHE A 162 15.76 -12.35 -2.93
N VAL A 163 16.86 -12.63 -3.62
CA VAL A 163 16.85 -13.33 -4.91
C VAL A 163 16.19 -14.70 -4.77
N LYS A 164 16.48 -15.47 -3.73
CA LYS A 164 15.83 -16.75 -3.46
C LYS A 164 14.30 -16.61 -3.35
N LYS A 165 13.83 -15.61 -2.59
CA LYS A 165 12.39 -15.34 -2.44
C LYS A 165 11.75 -14.90 -3.75
N ALA A 166 12.38 -13.97 -4.46
CA ALA A 166 11.87 -13.47 -5.74
C ALA A 166 11.77 -14.59 -6.78
N ARG A 167 12.78 -15.46 -6.89
CA ARG A 167 12.70 -16.62 -7.79
C ARG A 167 11.55 -17.56 -7.45
N ALA A 168 11.32 -17.82 -6.16
CA ALA A 168 10.23 -18.72 -5.75
C ALA A 168 8.83 -18.17 -6.08
N GLU A 169 8.69 -16.86 -6.28
CA GLU A 169 7.41 -16.20 -6.55
C GLU A 169 7.21 -15.84 -8.02
N PHE A 170 8.29 -15.60 -8.77
CA PHE A 170 8.23 -15.05 -10.14
C PHE A 170 8.90 -15.93 -11.23
N ASP A 171 9.64 -16.98 -10.88
CA ASP A 171 10.18 -17.99 -11.83
C ASP A 171 9.33 -19.27 -11.81
#